data_AF-A0A1M7AE16-F1
#
_entry.id   AF-A0A1M7AE16-F1
#
_cell.length_a   1.000
_cell.length_b   1.000
_cell.length_c   1.000
_cell.angle_alpha   90.00
_cell.angle_beta   90.00
_cell.angle_gamma   90.00
#
_symmetry.space_group_name_H-M   'P 1'
#
loop_
_entity.id
_entity.type
_entity.pdbx_description
1 polymer ?
#
loop_
_entity_poly.entity_id
_entity_poly.type
_entity_poly.pdbx_seq_one_letter_code
_entity_poly.pdbx_strand_id
1 'polypeptide(L)'
;MDTEPNEGRGRWLWRSGLLLLVLLPLLPEIVILAVSVYAAAVGCDADAGLACAVGPPSASGVIRSALKAAYTVGTKFADDNIVVAWLVCCFLLIILGWRKLASRLLLALGVTLIFAFLPYFGPILAIGPLVNPKCQPNEGGVPPECKIYGGDVGNAAHDAVRLGWKFFYGAPVALVAFVIFALLVLGARLVSRRRAASRKRDSSTA
;
A
#
# COMPACT_ATOMS: atom_id res chain seq x y z
N MET A 1 -7.78 -38.83 22.41
CA MET A 1 -7.16 -38.44 21.13
C MET A 1 -7.54 -37.00 20.90
N ASP A 2 -6.84 -36.11 21.58
CA ASP A 2 -7.16 -34.69 21.69
C ASP A 2 -6.65 -33.95 20.46
N THR A 3 -7.57 -33.53 19.60
CA THR A 3 -7.27 -32.63 18.49
C THR A 3 -7.11 -31.20 19.01
N GLU A 4 -5.89 -30.84 19.43
CA GLU A 4 -5.43 -29.43 19.50
C GLU A 4 -4.58 -29.01 18.28
N PRO A 5 -5.14 -28.78 17.06
CA PRO A 5 -4.35 -28.19 15.98
C PRO A 5 -4.94 -26.90 15.38
N ASN A 6 -5.68 -26.06 16.12
CA ASN A 6 -6.38 -24.92 15.48
C ASN A 6 -5.96 -23.50 15.93
N GLU A 7 -5.26 -23.33 17.05
CA GLU A 7 -4.78 -21.98 17.46
C GLU A 7 -3.71 -21.40 16.51
N GLY A 8 -2.91 -22.25 15.88
CA GLY A 8 -1.87 -21.84 14.92
C GLY A 8 -2.46 -21.45 13.57
N ARG A 9 -3.46 -22.20 13.09
CA ARG A 9 -4.10 -22.00 11.78
C ARG A 9 -4.89 -20.70 11.72
N GLY A 10 -5.63 -20.37 12.78
CA GLY A 10 -6.34 -19.08 12.88
C GLY A 10 -5.40 -17.88 12.84
N ARG A 11 -4.30 -17.91 13.61
CA ARG A 11 -3.28 -16.84 13.60
C ARG A 11 -2.61 -16.68 12.25
N TRP A 12 -2.34 -17.79 11.55
CA TRP A 12 -1.79 -17.76 10.20
C TRP A 12 -2.77 -17.12 9.21
N LEU A 13 -4.06 -17.47 9.25
CA LEU A 13 -5.08 -16.86 8.38
C LEU A 13 -5.18 -15.34 8.56
N TRP A 14 -5.18 -14.84 9.81
CA TRP A 14 -5.22 -13.39 10.06
C TRP A 14 -3.97 -12.66 9.56
N ARG A 15 -2.80 -13.30 9.68
CA ARG A 15 -1.53 -12.75 9.16
C ARG A 15 -1.51 -12.71 7.64
N SER A 16 -1.95 -13.80 6.99
CA SER A 16 -2.07 -13.86 5.53
C SER A 16 -3.11 -12.86 5.02
N GLY A 17 -4.23 -12.71 5.72
CA GLY A 17 -5.24 -11.70 5.39
C GLY A 17 -4.68 -10.28 5.47
N LEU A 18 -3.89 -9.96 6.50
CA LEU A 18 -3.25 -8.64 6.61
C LEU A 18 -2.27 -8.41 5.47
N LEU A 19 -1.43 -9.40 5.14
CA LEU A 19 -0.50 -9.33 4.01
C LEU A 19 -1.23 -9.08 2.70
N LEU A 20 -2.32 -9.82 2.45
CA LEU A 20 -3.14 -9.64 1.26
C LEU A 20 -3.72 -8.22 1.20
N LEU A 21 -4.26 -7.70 2.30
CA LEU A 21 -4.85 -6.36 2.36
C LEU A 21 -3.82 -5.25 2.09
N VAL A 22 -2.58 -5.44 2.54
CA VAL A 22 -1.46 -4.50 2.33
C VAL A 22 -0.93 -4.59 0.90
N LEU A 23 -0.89 -5.78 0.30
CA LEU A 23 -0.38 -6.00 -1.05
C LEU A 23 -1.37 -5.61 -2.16
N LEU A 24 -2.68 -5.73 -1.92
CA LEU A 24 -3.70 -5.48 -2.94
C LEU A 24 -3.62 -4.10 -3.61
N PRO A 25 -3.44 -2.98 -2.87
CA PRO A 25 -3.28 -1.66 -3.46
C PRO A 25 -1.90 -1.44 -4.11
N LEU A 26 -0.92 -2.31 -3.82
CA LEU A 26 0.44 -2.28 -4.37
C LEU A 26 0.59 -3.13 -5.64
N LEU A 27 -0.49 -3.79 -6.04
CA LEU A 27 -0.50 -4.72 -7.16
C LEU A 27 -0.15 -4.04 -8.50
N PRO A 28 -0.61 -2.81 -8.79
CA PRO A 28 -0.18 -2.09 -9.99
C PRO A 28 1.34 -1.89 -10.08
N GLU A 29 1.99 -1.51 -8.98
CA GLU A 29 3.43 -1.28 -8.90
C GLU A 29 4.20 -2.60 -9.07
N ILE A 30 3.72 -3.68 -8.44
CA ILE A 30 4.30 -5.02 -8.62
C ILE A 30 4.22 -5.47 -10.08
N VAL A 31 3.10 -5.20 -10.77
CA VAL A 31 2.94 -5.52 -12.19
C VAL A 31 3.91 -4.72 -13.05
N ILE A 32 4.09 -3.42 -12.79
CA ILE A 32 5.06 -2.59 -13.52
C ILE A 32 6.48 -3.14 -13.38
N LEU A 33 6.90 -3.47 -12.15
CA LEU A 33 8.21 -4.05 -11.87
C LEU A 33 8.39 -5.44 -12.50
N ALA A 34 7.38 -6.29 -12.45
CA ALA A 34 7.44 -7.62 -13.06
C ALA A 34 7.59 -7.54 -14.58
N VAL A 35 6.82 -6.65 -15.23
CA VAL A 35 6.88 -6.44 -16.68
C VAL A 35 8.22 -5.83 -17.09
N SER A 36 8.75 -4.88 -16.32
CA SER A 36 10.05 -4.27 -16.64
C SER A 36 11.21 -5.25 -16.51
N VAL A 37 11.23 -6.07 -15.45
CA VAL A 37 12.22 -7.14 -15.28
C VAL A 37 12.12 -8.16 -16.41
N TYR A 38 10.91 -8.57 -16.78
CA TYR A 38 10.70 -9.51 -17.87
C TYR A 38 11.14 -8.93 -19.22
N ALA A 39 10.80 -7.67 -19.51
CA ALA A 39 11.23 -6.96 -20.72
C ALA A 39 12.76 -6.86 -20.79
N ALA A 40 13.42 -6.51 -19.68
CA ALA A 40 14.89 -6.48 -19.61
C ALA A 40 15.50 -7.88 -19.86
N ALA A 41 14.89 -8.94 -19.32
CA ALA A 41 15.36 -10.31 -19.49
C ALA A 41 15.26 -10.82 -20.95
N VAL A 42 14.29 -10.32 -21.73
CA VAL A 42 14.17 -10.63 -23.16
C VAL A 42 14.97 -9.68 -24.07
N GLY A 43 15.77 -8.77 -23.49
CA GLY A 43 16.65 -7.85 -24.22
C GLY A 43 15.97 -6.56 -24.71
N CYS A 44 14.81 -6.20 -24.15
CA CYS A 44 14.20 -4.90 -24.45
C CYS A 44 14.99 -3.76 -23.80
N ASP A 45 15.32 -2.76 -24.59
CA ASP A 45 15.80 -1.49 -24.09
C ASP A 45 14.59 -0.57 -23.76
N ALA A 46 14.60 0.02 -22.57
CA ALA A 46 13.55 0.94 -22.11
C ALA A 46 13.54 2.24 -22.92
N ASP A 47 14.71 2.65 -23.44
CA ASP A 47 14.93 3.86 -24.23
C ASP A 47 14.80 3.64 -25.75
N ALA A 48 14.53 2.41 -26.19
CA ALA A 48 14.33 2.14 -27.61
C ALA A 48 13.09 2.88 -28.13
N GLY A 49 13.28 3.66 -29.20
CA GLY A 49 12.18 4.33 -29.91
C GLY A 49 11.22 3.36 -30.63
N LEU A 50 11.60 2.08 -30.75
CA LEU A 50 10.80 1.00 -31.35
C LEU A 50 10.11 0.19 -30.24
N ALA A 51 8.85 -0.18 -30.47
CA ALA A 51 8.06 -0.89 -29.48
C ALA A 51 8.66 -2.28 -29.20
N CYS A 52 9.01 -2.56 -27.94
CA CYS A 52 9.42 -3.92 -27.60
C CYS A 52 8.18 -4.83 -27.56
N ALA A 53 8.05 -5.66 -28.59
CA ALA A 53 6.95 -6.60 -28.72
C ALA A 53 7.19 -7.84 -27.87
N VAL A 54 7.01 -7.71 -26.56
CA VAL A 54 7.00 -8.84 -25.64
C VAL A 54 5.65 -9.57 -25.72
N GLY A 55 5.30 -10.07 -26.91
CA GLY A 55 4.00 -10.68 -27.21
C GLY A 55 2.80 -9.73 -27.05
N PRO A 56 1.58 -10.20 -27.37
CA PRO A 56 0.34 -9.53 -26.99
C PRO A 56 -0.07 -9.94 -25.57
N PRO A 57 -0.33 -9.00 -24.63
CA PRO A 57 -0.24 -7.54 -24.75
C PRO A 57 1.19 -6.98 -24.66
N SER A 58 1.45 -5.83 -25.31
CA SER A 58 2.76 -5.18 -25.27
C SER A 58 3.11 -4.69 -23.86
N ALA A 59 4.39 -4.74 -23.48
CA ALA A 59 4.88 -4.31 -22.18
C ALA A 59 4.44 -2.87 -21.83
N SER A 60 4.51 -1.96 -22.81
CA SER A 60 4.05 -0.57 -22.67
C SER A 60 2.54 -0.46 -22.44
N GLY A 61 1.73 -1.30 -23.07
CA GLY A 61 0.28 -1.38 -22.84
C GLY A 61 -0.05 -1.85 -21.42
N VAL A 62 0.67 -2.87 -20.93
CA VAL A 62 0.50 -3.37 -19.57
C VAL A 62 0.90 -2.30 -18.56
N ILE A 63 2.07 -1.66 -18.71
CA ILE A 63 2.53 -0.58 -17.84
C ILE A 63 1.53 0.58 -17.84
N ARG A 64 1.04 1.01 -19.01
CA ARG A 64 0.03 2.07 -19.11
C ARG A 64 -1.25 1.71 -18.36
N SER A 65 -1.72 0.46 -18.49
CA SER A 65 -2.93 -0.01 -17.78
C SER A 65 -2.72 -0.06 -16.27
N ALA A 66 -1.56 -0.54 -15.82
CA ALA A 66 -1.19 -0.59 -14.41
C ALA A 66 -1.11 0.83 -13.82
N LEU A 67 -0.53 1.79 -14.53
CA LEU A 67 -0.48 3.18 -14.08
C LEU A 67 -1.86 3.83 -13.96
N LYS A 68 -2.76 3.59 -14.91
CA LYS A 68 -4.16 4.06 -14.79
C LYS A 68 -4.86 3.43 -13.59
N ALA A 69 -4.64 2.14 -13.34
CA ALA A 69 -5.18 1.47 -12.16
C ALA A 69 -4.60 2.06 -10.87
N ALA A 70 -3.29 2.28 -10.81
CA ALA A 70 -2.63 2.89 -9.65
C ALA A 70 -3.15 4.30 -9.37
N TYR A 71 -3.32 5.12 -10.41
CA TYR A 71 -3.93 6.44 -10.30
C TYR A 71 -5.38 6.36 -9.79
N THR A 72 -6.18 5.43 -10.34
CA THR A 72 -7.58 5.24 -9.89
C THR A 72 -7.64 4.83 -8.42
N VAL A 73 -6.77 3.91 -7.99
CA VAL A 73 -6.68 3.48 -6.59
C VAL A 73 -6.24 4.64 -5.70
N GLY A 74 -5.14 5.32 -6.03
CA GLY A 74 -4.63 6.42 -5.21
C GLY A 74 -5.59 7.62 -5.14
N THR A 75 -6.29 7.94 -6.23
CA THR A 75 -7.31 8.99 -6.21
C THR A 75 -8.50 8.61 -5.34
N LYS A 76 -8.97 7.36 -5.40
CA LYS A 76 -10.04 6.86 -4.52
C LYS A 76 -9.62 6.82 -3.05
N PHE A 77 -8.35 6.55 -2.78
CA PHE A 77 -7.80 6.59 -1.42
C PHE A 77 -7.80 8.01 -0.85
N ALA A 78 -7.50 9.02 -1.68
CA ALA A 78 -7.49 10.43 -1.28
C ALA A 78 -8.89 11.07 -1.25
N ASP A 79 -9.65 10.98 -2.34
CA ASP A 79 -10.87 11.75 -2.55
C ASP A 79 -12.05 11.13 -1.80
N ASP A 80 -12.19 9.80 -1.89
CA ASP A 80 -13.29 9.06 -1.27
C ASP A 80 -12.94 8.56 0.14
N ASN A 81 -11.73 8.86 0.64
CA ASN A 81 -11.22 8.43 1.94
C ASN A 81 -11.33 6.91 2.19
N ILE A 82 -11.30 6.09 1.14
CA ILE A 82 -11.36 4.61 1.24
C ILE A 82 -10.22 4.09 2.13
N VAL A 83 -9.11 4.82 2.21
CA VAL A 83 -7.98 4.54 3.10
C VAL A 83 -8.41 4.31 4.55
N VAL A 84 -9.44 5.01 5.05
CA VAL A 84 -9.93 4.86 6.43
C VAL A 84 -10.55 3.49 6.63
N ALA A 85 -11.48 3.09 5.75
CA ALA A 85 -12.10 1.77 5.80
C ALA A 85 -11.06 0.66 5.65
N TRP A 86 -10.08 0.87 4.77
CA TRP A 86 -8.98 -0.06 4.56
C TRP A 86 -8.09 -0.23 5.80
N LEU A 87 -7.72 0.89 6.44
CA LEU A 87 -6.95 0.89 7.68
C LEU A 87 -7.72 0.24 8.84
N VAL A 88 -9.03 0.48 8.96
CA VAL A 88 -9.87 -0.17 9.96
C VAL A 88 -9.83 -1.70 9.80
N CYS A 89 -9.97 -2.21 8.57
CA CYS A 89 -9.83 -3.64 8.29
C CYS A 89 -8.45 -4.17 8.70
N CYS A 90 -7.37 -3.48 8.34
CA CYS A 90 -6.00 -3.83 8.75
C CYS A 90 -5.86 -3.87 10.28
N PHE A 91 -6.37 -2.86 10.98
CA PHE A 91 -6.30 -2.74 12.43
C PHE A 91 -7.06 -3.84 13.15
N LEU A 92 -8.24 -4.24 12.63
CA LEU A 92 -8.98 -5.39 13.14
C LEU A 92 -8.17 -6.69 13.01
N LEU A 93 -7.56 -6.93 11.85
CA LEU A 93 -6.70 -8.09 11.62
C LEU A 93 -5.47 -8.10 12.55
N ILE A 94 -4.88 -6.92 12.81
CA ILE A 94 -3.75 -6.78 13.75
C ILE A 94 -4.17 -7.12 15.19
N ILE A 95 -5.36 -6.67 15.62
CA ILE A 95 -5.90 -7.00 16.96
C ILE A 95 -6.09 -8.51 17.08
N LEU A 96 -6.65 -9.16 16.07
CA LEU A 96 -6.95 -10.59 16.06
C LEU A 96 -5.69 -11.48 15.94
N GLY A 97 -4.71 -11.07 15.14
CA GLY A 97 -3.53 -11.88 14.82
C GLY A 97 -2.38 -11.80 15.82
N TRP A 98 -2.29 -10.73 16.62
CA TRP A 98 -1.15 -10.48 17.52
C TRP A 98 -1.59 -10.29 18.96
N ARG A 99 -0.88 -10.89 19.92
CA ARG A 99 -1.18 -10.75 21.37
C ARG A 99 -0.42 -9.59 22.04
N LYS A 100 0.80 -9.28 21.61
CA LYS A 100 1.65 -8.25 22.24
C LYS A 100 1.26 -6.84 21.78
N LEU A 101 0.98 -5.93 22.73
CA LEU A 101 0.62 -4.54 22.42
C LEU A 101 1.69 -3.79 21.60
N ALA A 102 2.97 -3.94 21.96
CA ALA A 102 4.05 -3.29 21.23
C ALA A 102 4.09 -3.73 19.75
N SER A 103 3.88 -5.03 19.50
CA SER A 103 3.80 -5.56 18.13
C SER A 103 2.58 -5.03 17.38
N ARG A 104 1.42 -4.87 18.04
CA ARG A 104 0.22 -4.29 17.42
C ARG A 104 0.44 -2.84 17.00
N LEU A 105 1.02 -2.03 17.88
CA LEU A 105 1.29 -0.61 17.57
C LEU A 105 2.34 -0.46 16.47
N LEU A 106 3.41 -1.24 16.50
CA LEU A 106 4.43 -1.22 15.45
C LEU A 106 3.87 -1.64 14.09
N LEU A 107 3.05 -2.70 14.05
CA LEU A 107 2.41 -3.14 12.81
C LEU A 107 1.40 -2.12 12.31
N ALA A 108 0.57 -1.56 13.18
CA ALA A 108 -0.39 -0.53 12.81
C ALA A 108 0.32 0.70 12.26
N LEU A 109 1.41 1.13 12.90
CA LEU A 109 2.24 2.24 12.42
C LEU A 109 2.83 1.93 11.04
N GLY A 110 3.44 0.76 10.86
CA GLY A 110 4.02 0.35 9.59
C GLY A 110 2.99 0.31 8.46
N VAL A 111 1.81 -0.27 8.72
CA VAL A 111 0.72 -0.31 7.76
C VAL A 111 0.22 1.09 7.44
N THR A 112 0.04 1.95 8.44
CA THR A 112 -0.34 3.35 8.22
C THR A 112 0.69 4.09 7.37
N LEU A 113 1.99 3.92 7.61
CA LEU A 113 3.03 4.54 6.79
C LEU A 113 2.98 4.02 5.35
N ILE A 114 2.78 2.71 5.15
CA ILE A 114 2.62 2.16 3.80
C ILE A 114 1.46 2.85 3.08
N PHE A 115 0.29 2.94 3.71
CA PHE A 115 -0.89 3.58 3.12
C PHE A 115 -0.83 5.10 3.02
N ALA A 116 0.00 5.75 3.86
CA ALA A 116 0.21 7.19 3.81
C ALA A 116 1.17 7.61 2.70
N PHE A 117 2.05 6.72 2.22
CA PHE A 117 3.09 7.06 1.24
C PHE A 117 2.95 6.29 -0.08
N LEU A 118 2.85 4.96 -0.05
CA LEU A 118 2.96 4.15 -1.27
C LEU A 118 1.85 4.42 -2.29
N PRO A 119 0.56 4.59 -1.92
CA PRO A 119 -0.47 4.89 -2.91
C PRO A 119 -0.26 6.21 -3.68
N TYR A 120 0.54 7.15 -3.14
CA TYR A 120 0.79 8.47 -3.74
C TYR A 120 2.11 8.52 -4.51
N PHE A 121 3.15 7.86 -3.99
CA PHE A 121 4.49 7.88 -4.57
C PHE A 121 4.87 6.61 -5.32
N GLY A 122 4.17 5.50 -5.08
CA GLY A 122 4.40 4.18 -5.68
C GLY A 122 4.50 4.22 -7.20
N PRO A 123 3.55 4.86 -7.91
CA PRO A 123 3.62 4.98 -9.36
C PRO A 123 4.88 5.70 -9.85
N ILE A 124 5.24 6.82 -9.22
CA ILE A 124 6.46 7.58 -9.59
C ILE A 124 7.71 6.74 -9.34
N LEU A 125 7.78 6.03 -8.21
CA LEU A 125 8.91 5.17 -7.87
C LEU A 125 9.03 3.95 -8.81
N ALA A 126 7.90 3.39 -9.24
CA ALA A 126 7.87 2.23 -10.13
C ALA A 126 8.28 2.59 -11.56
N ILE A 127 7.89 3.78 -12.04
CA ILE A 127 8.27 4.22 -13.38
C ILE A 127 9.68 4.82 -13.37
N GLY A 128 10.12 5.52 -12.31
CA GLY A 128 11.36 6.31 -12.26
C GLY A 128 12.59 5.72 -13.00
N PRO A 129 12.94 4.43 -12.82
CA PRO A 129 14.07 3.79 -13.51
C PRO A 129 13.87 3.57 -15.02
N LEU A 130 12.63 3.62 -15.51
CA LEU A 130 12.21 3.37 -16.90
C LEU A 130 12.04 4.68 -17.69
N VAL A 131 12.11 5.83 -17.02
CA VAL A 131 11.82 7.13 -17.62
C VAL A 131 13.10 7.70 -18.24
N ASN A 132 13.08 7.92 -19.55
CA ASN A 132 14.14 8.66 -20.23
C ASN A 132 14.30 10.06 -19.62
N PRO A 133 15.51 10.65 -19.51
CA PRO A 133 15.68 12.05 -19.06
C PRO A 133 14.89 13.09 -19.88
N LYS A 134 14.41 12.75 -21.09
CA LYS A 134 13.49 13.58 -21.88
C LYS A 134 12.02 13.53 -21.41
N CYS A 135 11.64 12.51 -20.65
CA CYS A 135 10.34 12.38 -19.99
C CYS A 135 10.40 13.01 -18.59
N GLN A 136 10.67 14.32 -18.49
CA GLN A 136 10.52 15.01 -17.21
C GLN A 136 9.08 15.50 -17.08
N PRO A 137 8.23 14.86 -16.25
CA PRO A 137 6.90 15.39 -15.98
C PRO A 137 7.03 16.73 -15.27
N ASN A 138 6.51 17.79 -15.88
CA ASN A 138 6.37 19.10 -15.25
C ASN A 138 4.89 19.44 -15.05
N GLU A 139 4.60 20.49 -14.28
CA GLU A 139 3.22 20.92 -14.00
C GLU A 139 2.45 21.32 -15.28
N GLY A 140 3.16 21.66 -16.36
CA GLY A 140 2.61 22.01 -17.67
C GLY A 140 2.30 20.83 -18.59
N GLY A 141 2.63 19.60 -18.20
CA GLY A 141 2.37 18.38 -18.98
C GLY A 141 3.58 17.44 -19.05
N VAL A 142 3.49 16.42 -19.89
CA VAL A 142 4.62 15.55 -20.23
C VAL A 142 4.89 15.74 -21.72
N PRO A 143 6.15 15.89 -22.15
CA PRO A 143 6.49 15.98 -23.57
C PRO A 143 5.85 14.83 -24.36
N PRO A 144 5.33 15.09 -25.58
CA PRO A 144 4.64 14.07 -26.39
C PRO A 144 5.53 12.89 -26.80
N GLU A 145 6.86 13.04 -26.65
CA GLU A 145 7.84 12.00 -26.90
C GLU A 145 8.02 11.03 -25.72
N CYS A 146 7.17 11.12 -24.69
CA CYS A 146 7.34 10.27 -23.52
C CYS A 146 6.89 8.82 -23.75
N LYS A 147 7.86 8.02 -24.20
CA LYS A 147 7.69 6.62 -24.55
C LYS A 147 8.50 5.73 -23.60
N ILE A 148 7.88 4.63 -23.18
CA ILE A 148 8.56 3.53 -22.47
C ILE A 148 8.38 2.29 -23.34
N TYR A 149 9.48 1.60 -23.66
CA TYR A 149 9.48 0.47 -24.60
C TYR A 149 8.75 0.81 -25.91
N GLY A 150 9.01 1.99 -26.47
CA GLY A 150 8.43 2.52 -27.71
C GLY A 150 6.92 2.87 -27.69
N GLY A 151 6.22 2.71 -26.56
CA GLY A 151 4.79 3.06 -26.43
C GLY A 151 4.53 4.33 -25.60
N ASP A 152 3.52 5.11 -25.96
CA ASP A 152 3.14 6.35 -25.27
C ASP A 152 2.55 6.07 -23.86
N VAL A 153 3.21 6.63 -22.85
CA VAL A 153 2.82 6.60 -21.44
C VAL A 153 2.65 8.00 -20.85
N GLY A 154 2.79 9.07 -21.64
CA GLY A 154 2.95 10.44 -21.17
C GLY A 154 1.81 10.91 -20.25
N ASN A 155 0.56 10.67 -20.65
CA ASN A 155 -0.60 11.05 -19.81
C ASN A 155 -0.63 10.28 -18.47
N ALA A 156 -0.28 8.99 -18.48
CA ALA A 156 -0.28 8.18 -17.26
C ALA A 156 0.87 8.58 -16.31
N ALA A 157 2.02 8.98 -16.86
CA ALA A 157 3.12 9.54 -16.09
C ALA A 157 2.79 10.92 -15.50
N HIS A 158 2.06 11.77 -16.24
CA HIS A 158 1.58 13.05 -15.73
C HIS A 158 0.60 12.84 -14.55
N ASP A 159 -0.34 11.90 -14.70
CA ASP A 159 -1.30 11.54 -13.67
C ASP A 159 -0.60 11.03 -12.39
N ALA A 160 0.49 10.26 -12.51
CA ALA A 160 1.29 9.82 -11.38
C ALA A 160 1.92 10.98 -10.59
N VAL A 161 2.42 12.03 -11.27
CA VAL A 161 2.96 13.22 -10.60
C VAL A 161 1.87 14.03 -9.89
N ARG A 162 0.70 14.18 -10.54
CA ARG A 162 -0.46 14.82 -9.88
C ARG A 162 -0.91 14.07 -8.63
N LEU A 163 -0.77 12.74 -8.63
CA LEU A 163 -1.12 11.91 -7.48
C LEU A 163 -0.27 12.24 -6.24
N GLY A 164 1.00 12.63 -6.43
CA GLY A 164 1.89 13.05 -5.35
C GLY A 164 1.36 14.24 -4.56
N TRP A 165 0.64 15.17 -5.19
CA TRP A 165 0.01 16.30 -4.49
C TRP A 165 -1.12 15.87 -3.54
N LYS A 166 -1.76 14.73 -3.81
CA LYS A 166 -2.82 14.19 -2.95
C LYS A 166 -2.28 13.64 -1.62
N PHE A 167 -0.96 13.45 -1.51
CA PHE A 167 -0.29 13.12 -0.25
C PHE A 167 -0.66 14.07 0.89
N PHE A 168 -0.73 15.38 0.62
CA PHE A 168 -1.03 16.39 1.63
C PHE A 168 -2.45 16.26 2.21
N TYR A 169 -3.36 15.56 1.54
CA TYR A 169 -4.71 15.29 2.02
C TYR A 169 -4.80 13.90 2.63
N GLY A 170 -4.29 12.89 1.92
CA GLY A 170 -4.44 11.49 2.32
C GLY A 170 -3.56 11.06 3.49
N ALA A 171 -2.31 11.55 3.58
CA ALA A 171 -1.40 11.16 4.64
C ALA A 171 -1.83 11.64 6.03
N PRO A 172 -2.30 12.90 6.22
CA PRO A 172 -2.86 13.33 7.50
C PRO A 172 -4.05 12.47 7.94
N VAL A 173 -4.95 12.10 7.03
CA VAL A 173 -6.11 11.25 7.33
C VAL A 173 -5.67 9.89 7.85
N ALA A 174 -4.70 9.25 7.18
CA ALA A 174 -4.13 7.98 7.61
C ALA A 174 -3.46 8.06 8.99
N LEU A 175 -2.71 9.15 9.26
CA LEU A 175 -2.07 9.39 10.55
C LEU A 175 -3.09 9.60 11.68
N VAL A 176 -4.14 10.38 11.44
CA VAL A 176 -5.23 10.58 12.41
C VAL A 176 -5.91 9.26 12.75
N ALA A 177 -6.17 8.41 11.75
CA ALA A 177 -6.74 7.07 11.98
C ALA A 177 -5.84 6.20 12.87
N PHE A 178 -4.51 6.25 12.68
CA PHE A 178 -3.56 5.57 13.55
C PHE A 178 -3.57 6.10 14.98
N VAL A 179 -3.59 7.43 15.17
CA VAL A 179 -3.63 8.04 16.51
C VAL A 179 -4.89 7.59 17.26
N ILE A 180 -6.04 7.60 16.59
CA ILE A 180 -7.30 7.11 17.17
C ILE A 180 -7.17 5.65 17.58
N PHE A 181 -6.64 4.79 16.69
CA PHE A 181 -6.41 3.38 17.00
C PHE A 181 -5.47 3.18 18.21
N ALA A 182 -4.36 3.92 18.26
CA ALA A 182 -3.40 3.83 19.35
C ALA A 182 -4.04 4.21 20.69
N LEU A 183 -4.81 5.30 20.72
CA LEU A 183 -5.55 5.74 21.91
C LEU A 183 -6.56 4.67 22.37
N LEU A 184 -7.33 4.07 21.45
CA LEU A 184 -8.29 3.03 21.77
C LEU A 184 -7.61 1.79 22.37
N VAL A 185 -6.52 1.31 21.78
CA VAL A 185 -5.81 0.12 22.24
C VAL A 185 -5.10 0.37 23.58
N LEU A 186 -4.53 1.56 23.78
CA LEU A 186 -3.92 1.97 25.05
C LEU A 186 -5.00 2.12 26.14
N GLY A 187 -6.11 2.80 25.83
CA GLY A 187 -7.25 2.96 26.74
C GLY A 187 -7.83 1.63 27.19
N ALA A 188 -8.08 0.70 26.25
CA ALA A 188 -8.55 -0.64 26.57
C ALA A 188 -7.58 -1.40 27.50
N ARG A 189 -6.27 -1.26 27.28
CA ARG A 189 -5.26 -1.88 28.15
C ARG A 189 -5.26 -1.24 29.54
N LEU A 190 -5.34 0.09 29.65
CA LEU A 190 -5.39 0.78 30.94
C LEU A 190 -6.64 0.38 31.73
N VAL A 191 -7.80 0.31 31.09
CA VAL A 191 -9.06 -0.14 31.70
C VAL A 191 -8.93 -1.60 32.17
N SER A 192 -8.37 -2.49 31.36
CA SER A 192 -8.16 -3.89 31.75
C SER A 192 -7.25 -4.03 32.97
N ARG A 193 -6.17 -3.23 33.04
CA ARG A 193 -5.24 -3.20 34.18
C ARG A 193 -5.92 -2.68 35.44
N ARG A 194 -6.70 -1.59 35.34
CA ARG A 194 -7.45 -1.04 36.47
C ARG A 194 -8.46 -2.06 37.00
N ARG A 195 -9.22 -2.72 36.14
CA ARG A 195 -10.18 -3.77 36.54
C ARG A 195 -9.49 -4.96 37.22
N ALA A 196 -8.32 -5.38 36.74
CA ALA A 196 -7.54 -6.44 37.38
C ALA A 196 -7.00 -6.03 38.77
N ALA A 197 -6.55 -4.77 38.90
CA ALA A 197 -6.09 -4.23 40.18
C ALA A 197 -7.21 -4.10 41.21
N SER A 198 -8.40 -3.64 40.80
CA SER A 198 -9.59 -3.58 41.66
C SER A 198 -10.00 -4.97 42.16
N ARG A 199 -10.10 -5.97 41.27
CA ARG A 199 -10.43 -7.36 41.67
C ARG A 199 -9.45 -7.95 42.67
N LYS A 200 -8.15 -7.66 42.54
CA LYS A 200 -7.12 -8.16 43.46
C LYS A 200 -7.21 -7.52 44.86
N ARG A 201 -7.71 -6.28 44.94
CA ARG A 201 -7.94 -5.58 46.21
C ARG A 201 -9.12 -6.18 46.95
N ASP A 202 -10.24 -6.42 46.25
CA ASP A 202 -11.45 -7.02 46.85
C ASP A 202 -11.21 -8.44 47.36
N SER A 203 -10.37 -9.23 46.69
CA SER A 203 -9.99 -10.58 47.13
C SER A 203 -9.01 -10.64 48.31
N SER A 204 -8.39 -9.51 48.68
CA SER A 204 -7.44 -9.43 49.81
C SER A 204 -8.11 -8.94 51.10
N THR A 205 -9.34 -8.45 51.00
CA THR A 205 -10.15 -7.95 52.12
C THR A 205 -11.26 -8.91 52.55
N ALA A 206 -11.41 -10.05 51.85
CA ALA A 206 -12.26 -11.18 52.22
C ALA A 206 -11.39 -12.28 52.84
#